data_AF-A0A821PW67-F1
#
_entry.id   AF-A0A821PW67-F1
#
_cell.length_a   1.000
_cell.length_b   1.000
_cell.length_c   1.000
_cell.angle_alpha   90.00
_cell.angle_beta   90.00
_cell.angle_gamma   90.00
#
_symmetry.space_group_name_H-M   'P 1'
#
loop_
_entity.id
_entity.type
_entity.pdbx_description
1 polymer ?
#
loop_
_entity_poly.entity_id
_entity_poly.type
_entity_poly.pdbx_seq_one_letter_code
_entity_poly.pdbx_strand_id
1 'polypeptide(L)'
;MNSPTIKISKMLDELIRSLFDQYAKQTTIIDDVHLIRQLEKYINLGLLKPTTYLYTFDITDLYTMLPQEESISILKTFLLQFNHTHVRGMKIGAIESLARIALTENVL
;
A
#
# COMPACT_ATOMS: atom_id res chain seq x y z
N MET A 1 -20.93 -19.87 5.87
CA MET A 1 -19.72 -19.13 5.43
C MET A 1 -18.93 -18.70 6.67
N ASN A 2 -18.10 -19.59 7.21
CA ASN A 2 -17.21 -19.34 8.35
C ASN A 2 -15.92 -20.11 8.07
N SER A 3 -15.19 -19.69 7.04
CA SER A 3 -13.97 -20.37 6.61
C SER A 3 -12.77 -19.64 7.24
N PRO A 4 -11.74 -20.34 7.75
CA PRO A 4 -10.52 -19.77 8.33
C PRO A 4 -9.88 -18.58 7.59
N THR A 5 -10.12 -18.45 6.28
CA THR A 5 -9.72 -17.30 5.45
C THR A 5 -10.16 -15.95 6.01
N ILE A 6 -11.38 -15.81 6.55
CA ILE A 6 -11.86 -14.55 7.13
C ILE A 6 -11.00 -14.15 8.34
N LYS A 7 -10.61 -15.12 9.17
CA LYS A 7 -9.75 -14.87 10.34
C LYS A 7 -8.34 -14.49 9.91
N ILE A 8 -7.81 -15.13 8.87
CA ILE A 8 -6.51 -14.80 8.28
C ILE A 8 -6.55 -13.39 7.69
N SER A 9 -7.57 -13.05 6.88
CA SER A 9 -7.75 -11.72 6.31
C SER A 9 -7.83 -10.65 7.41
N LYS A 10 -8.61 -10.88 8.46
CA LYS A 10 -8.72 -9.92 9.58
C LYS A 10 -7.39 -9.76 10.32
N MET A 11 -6.66 -10.85 10.56
CA MET A 11 -5.35 -10.79 11.22
C MET A 11 -4.33 -10.04 10.34
N LEU A 12 -4.29 -10.33 9.04
CA LEU A 12 -3.43 -9.62 8.09
C LEU A 12 -3.78 -8.14 8.04
N ASP A 13 -5.06 -7.80 8.05
CA ASP A 13 -5.53 -6.43 8.07
C ASP A 13 -5.06 -5.70 9.34
N GLU A 14 -5.27 -6.26 10.53
CA GLU A 14 -4.81 -5.66 11.78
C GLU A 14 -3.29 -5.51 11.88
N LEU A 15 -2.55 -6.38 11.19
CA LEU A 15 -1.09 -6.39 11.16
C LEU A 15 -0.54 -5.34 10.18
N ILE A 16 -1.12 -5.26 8.98
CA ILE A 16 -0.64 -4.40 7.89
C ILE A 16 -1.19 -2.98 8.04
N ARG A 17 -2.45 -2.81 8.45
CA ARG A 17 -3.13 -1.50 8.51
C ARG A 17 -2.41 -0.50 9.40
N SER A 18 -1.89 -0.92 10.56
CA SER A 18 -1.10 -0.04 11.42
C SER A 18 0.19 0.46 10.75
N LEU A 19 0.83 -0.37 9.93
CA LEU A 19 2.02 0.03 9.17
C LEU A 19 1.62 0.94 8.01
N PHE A 20 0.56 0.58 7.30
CA PHE A 20 0.01 1.40 6.22
C PHE A 20 -0.33 2.80 6.72
N ASP A 21 -1.10 2.95 7.80
CA ASP A 21 -1.50 4.26 8.33
C ASP A 21 -0.30 5.11 8.79
N GLN A 22 0.78 4.46 9.25
CA GLN A 22 2.02 5.13 9.62
C GLN A 22 2.76 5.70 8.41
N TYR A 23 2.83 4.94 7.32
CA TYR A 23 3.62 5.32 6.14
C TYR A 23 2.82 6.05 5.08
N ALA A 24 1.51 5.82 4.97
CA ALA A 24 0.63 6.49 4.03
C ALA A 24 0.66 8.01 4.23
N LYS A 25 0.77 8.48 5.48
CA LYS A 25 0.93 9.92 5.77
C LYS A 25 2.21 10.55 5.21
N GLN A 26 3.21 9.75 4.85
CA GLN A 26 4.47 10.24 4.28
C GLN A 26 4.41 10.35 2.76
N THR A 27 3.54 9.59 2.11
CA THR A 27 3.50 9.44 0.64
C THR A 27 2.18 9.87 0.02
N THR A 28 1.11 9.92 0.82
CA THR A 28 -0.25 10.26 0.38
C THR A 28 -0.54 11.70 0.73
N ILE A 29 -0.95 12.45 -0.29
CA ILE A 29 -1.46 13.80 -0.15
C ILE A 29 -2.95 13.67 0.20
N ILE A 30 -3.31 14.10 1.41
CA ILE A 30 -4.62 13.81 2.01
C ILE A 30 -5.61 14.97 1.78
N ASP A 31 -5.10 16.16 1.48
CA ASP A 31 -5.89 17.36 1.24
C ASP A 31 -5.18 18.35 0.31
N ASP A 32 -5.96 19.28 -0.25
CA ASP A 32 -5.51 20.28 -1.22
C ASP A 32 -4.47 21.24 -0.63
N VAL A 33 -4.56 21.56 0.66
CA VAL A 33 -3.59 22.45 1.33
C VAL A 33 -2.23 21.77 1.44
N HIS A 34 -2.21 20.47 1.74
CA HIS A 34 -1.01 19.65 1.76
C HIS A 34 -0.41 19.54 0.34
N LEU A 35 -1.25 19.38 -0.68
CA LEU A 35 -0.81 19.37 -2.08
C LEU A 35 -0.07 20.66 -2.44
N ILE A 36 -0.70 21.80 -2.20
CA ILE A 36 -0.14 23.11 -2.55
C ILE A 36 1.21 23.32 -1.83
N ARG A 37 1.31 23.00 -0.53
CA ARG A 37 2.56 23.10 0.22
C ARG A 37 3.69 22.23 -0.34
N GLN A 38 3.38 21.01 -0.80
CA GLN A 38 4.39 20.14 -1.42
C GLN A 38 4.81 20.67 -2.80
N LEU A 39 3.87 21.19 -3.59
CA LEU A 39 4.19 21.82 -4.87
C LEU A 39 5.07 23.05 -4.70
N GLU A 40 4.76 23.94 -3.74
CA GLU A 40 5.60 25.09 -3.39
C GLU A 40 7.01 24.67 -3.00
N LYS A 41 7.15 23.60 -2.20
CA LYS A 41 8.46 23.03 -1.87
C LYS A 41 9.23 22.60 -3.12
N TYR A 42 8.58 21.95 -4.08
CA TYR A 42 9.23 21.55 -5.33
C TYR A 42 9.59 22.72 -6.25
N ILE A 43 8.80 23.81 -6.25
CA ILE A 43 9.16 25.07 -6.90
C ILE A 43 10.45 25.62 -6.27
N ASN A 44 10.49 25.72 -4.93
CA ASN A 44 11.63 26.27 -4.19
C ASN A 44 12.91 25.44 -4.37
N LEU A 45 12.77 24.13 -4.60
CA LEU A 45 13.89 23.23 -4.91
C LEU A 45 14.30 23.25 -6.40
N GLY A 46 13.61 24.01 -7.25
CA GLY A 46 13.88 24.07 -8.70
C GLY A 46 13.51 22.79 -9.46
N LEU A 47 12.68 21.92 -8.87
CA LEU A 47 12.26 20.64 -9.45
C LEU A 47 11.08 20.78 -10.40
N LEU A 48 10.28 21.85 -10.26
CA LEU A 48 9.21 22.20 -11.19
C LEU A 48 9.71 23.27 -12.17
N LYS A 49 9.77 22.90 -13.45
CA LYS A 49 10.13 23.79 -14.55
C LYS A 49 8.85 24.23 -15.27
N PRO A 50 8.88 25.34 -16.04
CA PRO A 50 7.75 25.73 -16.89
C PRO A 50 7.32 24.64 -17.89
N THR A 51 8.21 23.71 -18.22
CA THR A 51 7.96 22.56 -19.10
C THR A 51 7.48 21.30 -18.37
N THR A 52 7.26 21.37 -17.07
CA THR A 52 6.78 20.22 -16.28
C THR A 52 5.29 20.02 -16.52
N TYR A 53 4.91 18.80 -16.90
CA TYR A 53 3.51 18.38 -17.05
C TYR A 53 3.03 17.67 -15.79
N LEU A 54 1.82 18.00 -15.35
CA LEU A 54 1.12 17.30 -14.28
C LEU A 54 0.14 16.29 -14.90
N TYR A 55 0.34 15.02 -14.60
CA TYR A 55 -0.57 13.94 -15.00
C TYR A 55 -1.37 13.50 -13.77
N THR A 56 -2.68 13.41 -13.93
CA THR A 56 -3.58 12.89 -12.90
C THR A 56 -4.17 11.58 -13.40
N PHE A 57 -4.09 10.54 -12.58
CA PHE A 57 -4.74 9.27 -12.83
C PHE A 57 -5.84 9.12 -11.79
N ASP A 58 -7.08 9.00 -12.25
CA ASP A 58 -8.20 8.64 -11.40
C ASP A 58 -8.32 7.11 -11.40
N ILE A 59 -8.39 6.52 -10.20
CA ILE A 59 -8.46 5.07 -10.03
C ILE A 59 -9.73 4.77 -9.24
N THR A 60 -10.80 4.39 -9.95
CA THR A 60 -12.11 4.10 -9.37
C THR A 60 -12.28 2.65 -8.93
N ASP A 61 -11.43 1.73 -9.42
CA ASP A 61 -11.59 0.27 -9.26
C ASP A 61 -10.26 -0.46 -9.03
N LEU A 62 -9.44 0.03 -8.08
CA LEU A 62 -8.10 -0.50 -7.81
C LEU A 62 -8.10 -2.03 -7.52
N TYR A 63 -9.16 -2.53 -6.89
CA TYR A 63 -9.30 -3.93 -6.49
C TYR A 63 -9.59 -4.89 -7.65
N THR A 64 -10.09 -4.42 -8.79
CA THR A 64 -10.37 -5.28 -9.97
C THR A 64 -9.24 -5.29 -10.99
N MET A 65 -8.26 -4.40 -10.86
CA MET A 65 -7.18 -4.22 -11.84
C MET A 65 -5.82 -4.74 -11.39
N LEU A 66 -5.61 -4.97 -10.09
CA LEU A 66 -4.37 -5.58 -9.60
C LEU A 66 -4.52 -7.09 -9.60
N PRO A 67 -3.76 -7.84 -10.42
CA PRO A 67 -3.79 -9.28 -10.33
C PRO A 67 -3.19 -9.73 -8.99
N GLN A 68 -3.59 -10.93 -8.54
CA GLN A 68 -3.38 -11.37 -7.17
C GLN A 68 -1.90 -11.51 -6.80
N GLU A 69 -1.07 -11.99 -7.73
CA GLU A 69 0.37 -12.14 -7.51
C GLU A 69 1.07 -10.78 -7.36
N GLU A 70 0.70 -9.82 -8.18
CA GLU A 70 1.19 -8.46 -8.14
C GLU A 70 0.81 -7.79 -6.82
N SER A 71 -0.41 -8.03 -6.33
CA SER A 71 -0.87 -7.54 -5.02
C SER A 71 -0.02 -8.09 -3.88
N ILE A 72 0.32 -9.39 -3.91
CA ILE A 72 1.19 -10.04 -2.92
C ILE A 72 2.62 -9.49 -3.01
N SER A 73 3.13 -9.31 -4.23
CA SER A 73 4.45 -8.74 -4.48
C SER A 73 4.57 -7.29 -4.00
N ILE A 74 3.53 -6.48 -4.20
CA ILE A 74 3.45 -5.11 -3.70
C ILE A 74 3.49 -5.09 -2.17
N LEU A 75 2.74 -5.97 -1.49
CA LEU A 75 2.78 -6.09 -0.03
C LEU A 75 4.20 -6.39 0.47
N LYS A 76 4.89 -7.35 -0.15
CA LYS A 76 6.28 -7.70 0.20
C LYS A 76 7.22 -6.51 -0.02
N THR A 77 7.10 -5.86 -1.16
CA THR A 77 7.93 -4.70 -1.53
C THR A 77 7.73 -3.55 -0.56
N PHE A 78 6.48 -3.25 -0.21
CA PHE A 78 6.13 -2.26 0.80
C PHE A 78 6.83 -2.53 2.14
N LEU A 79 6.72 -3.77 2.66
CA LEU A 79 7.36 -4.12 3.93
C LEU A 79 8.88 -3.99 3.87
N LEU A 80 9.51 -4.44 2.78
CA LEU A 80 10.96 -4.33 2.59
C LEU A 80 11.44 -2.89 2.43
N GLN A 81 10.70 -2.05 1.69
CA GLN A 81 11.03 -0.64 1.47
C GLN A 81 11.10 0.14 2.79
N PHE A 82 10.29 -0.23 3.77
CA PHE A 82 10.30 0.35 5.11
C PHE A 82 11.14 -0.44 6.13
N ASN A 83 12.06 -1.28 5.65
CA ASN A 83 13.02 -2.08 6.43
C ASN A 83 12.38 -3.07 7.42
N HIS A 84 11.14 -3.50 7.20
CA HIS A 84 10.53 -4.56 7.99
C HIS A 84 11.00 -5.90 7.48
N THR A 85 11.86 -6.61 8.24
CA THR A 85 12.14 -8.05 7.99
C THR A 85 11.14 -8.95 8.72
N HIS A 86 10.53 -8.41 9.78
CA HIS A 86 9.51 -9.05 10.60
C HIS A 86 8.45 -8.01 10.98
N VAL A 87 7.19 -8.43 11.08
CA VAL A 87 6.10 -7.61 11.60
C VAL A 87 5.46 -8.36 12.77
N ARG A 88 5.48 -7.76 13.96
CA ARG A 88 5.00 -8.39 15.21
C ARG A 88 5.55 -9.82 15.43
N GLY A 89 6.84 -10.01 15.12
CA GLY A 89 7.52 -11.31 15.23
C GLY A 89 7.32 -12.28 14.06
N MET A 90 6.44 -11.96 13.10
CA MET A 90 6.19 -12.77 11.91
C MET A 90 7.14 -12.38 10.77
N LYS A 91 7.84 -13.35 10.17
CA LYS A 91 8.67 -13.15 8.98
C LYS A 91 7.82 -12.73 7.78
N ILE A 92 8.34 -11.87 6.90
CA ILE A 92 7.62 -11.46 5.67
C ILE A 92 7.16 -12.66 4.85
N GLY A 93 7.99 -13.70 4.69
CA GLY A 93 7.60 -14.89 3.92
C GLY A 93 6.36 -15.62 4.48
N ALA A 94 6.14 -15.56 5.80
CA ALA A 94 4.93 -16.11 6.41
C ALA A 94 3.72 -15.19 6.15
N ILE A 95 3.91 -13.87 6.20
CA ILE A 95 2.87 -12.88 5.84
C ILE A 95 2.46 -13.05 4.36
N GLU A 96 3.45 -13.20 3.47
CA GLU A 96 3.26 -13.45 2.05
C GLU A 96 2.46 -14.72 1.79
N SER A 97 2.79 -15.81 2.49
CA SER A 97 2.09 -17.10 2.38
C SER A 97 0.64 -17.00 2.88
N LEU A 98 0.40 -16.30 3.99
CA LEU A 98 -0.94 -16.10 4.53
C LEU A 98 -1.79 -15.19 3.63
N ALA A 99 -1.19 -14.13 3.06
CA ALA A 99 -1.87 -13.25 2.12
C ALA A 99 -2.27 -14.00 0.85
N ARG A 100 -1.39 -14.88 0.35
CA ARG A 100 -1.68 -15.77 -0.77
C ARG A 100 -2.87 -16.68 -0.48
N ILE A 101 -2.87 -17.38 0.65
CA ILE A 101 -4.00 -18.24 1.08
C ILE A 101 -5.29 -17.42 1.14
N ALA A 102 -5.24 -16.24 1.78
CA ALA A 102 -6.40 -15.37 1.91
C ALA A 102 -6.93 -14.86 0.56
N LEU A 103 -6.08 -14.67 -0.44
CA LEU A 103 -6.50 -14.19 -1.78
C LEU A 103 -6.98 -15.33 -2.69
N THR A 104 -6.33 -16.50 -2.64
CA THR A 104 -6.70 -17.65 -3.48
C THR A 104 -7.97 -18.34 -2.99
N GLU A 105 -8.16 -18.43 -1.67
CA GLU A 105 -9.32 -19.14 -1.09
C GLU A 105 -10.55 -18.22 -0.89
N ASN A 106 -10.40 -16.90 -1.04
CA ASN A 106 -11.52 -15.96 -1.06
C ASN A 106 -12.11 -15.75 -2.48
N VAL A 107 -11.62 -16.45 -3.51
CA VAL A 107 -12.27 -16.49 -4.83
C VAL A 107 -13.51 -17.40 -4.71
N LEU A 108 -14.63 -16.83 -4.29
CA LEU A 108 -15.98 -17.39 -4.41
C LEU A 108 -16.80 -16.52 -5.35
#